data_AF-A0A922NRR6-F1
#
_entry.id   AF-A0A922NRR6-F1
#
_cell.length_a   1.000
_cell.length_b   1.000
_cell.length_c   1.000
_cell.angle_alpha   90.00
_cell.angle_beta   90.00
_cell.angle_gamma   90.00
#
_symmetry.space_group_name_H-M   'P 1'
#
loop_
_entity.id
_entity.type
_entity.pdbx_description
1 polymer ?
#
loop_
_entity_poly.entity_id
_entity_poly.type
_entity_poly.pdbx_seq_one_letter_code
_entity_poly.pdbx_strand_id
1 'polypeptide(L)'
;MDRTRHLADSESKYRLYFELLHQKITEYHLEARDIYNMDEKGFLIGMIGRSKRIFSRRQWDKKEVRASLQDGSREFLTLLACCCADGSSLPPALIYAAKNGAIRSSWVEDIKAGEHEVFVSSSLTGWSNNDVGLAWLEQVFDRYTKQRSGRWRLLILDGHGSHLTMEFIKYCDRHRILLMILPPHSTHTLQPFDVVLFKPLSQAYSNELTNHLYKAQGLIPIKKGDFFPLFWRAWQASFKQSTILKAFEATGIWPIDPNVILRRFASTPEAERSSSSGLSDHDWRKLDRLVRAAVNDSHQYEARKLRSSVHHLSVQYKLLQHENEGLKEALQHKKKHKKKGKALDLQQRQEYHGGSVFWSPRKIREARAREVVRERDKIEEKLQKAQAKKQREEVQLQRQVKLEEKRVERQRLKEIRELERAEKAAERARKVEAQHQKKATQQAQQRKRKASRAPSSKNKRQKRAMEDRARDRVASPPSPPPPKTTSRGRNVNLPQKFR
;
A
#
# COMPACT_ATOMS: atom_id res chain seq x y z
N MET A 1 -27.70 29.77 -1.67
CA MET A 1 -27.79 29.86 -0.21
C MET A 1 -29.07 29.18 0.21
N ASP A 2 -29.05 28.43 1.30
CA ASP A 2 -30.23 27.71 1.79
C ASP A 2 -31.13 28.69 2.57
N ARG A 3 -32.40 28.84 2.14
CA ARG A 3 -33.33 29.89 2.62
C ARG A 3 -33.61 29.76 4.12
N THR A 4 -33.53 28.54 4.65
CA THR A 4 -33.67 28.20 6.07
C THR A 4 -32.53 28.71 6.94
N ARG A 5 -31.30 28.82 6.43
CA ARG A 5 -30.14 29.32 7.21
C ARG A 5 -30.20 30.83 7.43
N HIS A 6 -30.69 31.57 6.44
CA HIS A 6 -30.85 33.02 6.54
C HIS A 6 -31.97 33.40 7.52
N LEU A 7 -33.03 32.57 7.62
CA LEU A 7 -34.13 32.78 8.57
C LEU A 7 -33.77 32.44 10.03
N ALA A 8 -32.68 31.69 10.26
CA ALA A 8 -32.20 31.31 11.59
C ALA A 8 -31.16 32.29 12.17
N ASP A 9 -30.77 33.31 11.41
CA ASP A 9 -29.89 34.39 11.84
C ASP A 9 -30.66 35.33 12.79
N SER A 10 -30.16 35.49 14.03
CA SER A 10 -30.79 36.32 15.07
C SER A 10 -29.75 37.25 15.67
N GLU A 11 -30.05 38.54 15.66
CA GLU A 11 -29.20 39.58 16.25
C GLU A 11 -28.94 39.30 17.73
N SER A 12 -29.99 38.99 18.50
CA SER A 12 -29.90 38.68 19.93
C SER A 12 -29.01 37.47 20.21
N LYS A 13 -29.09 36.41 19.38
CA LYS A 13 -28.25 35.22 19.48
C LYS A 13 -26.77 35.55 19.30
N TYR A 14 -26.44 36.40 18.33
CA TYR A 14 -25.06 36.82 18.09
C TYR A 14 -24.54 37.78 19.16
N ARG A 15 -25.40 38.68 19.65
CA ARG A 15 -25.06 39.55 20.77
C ARG A 15 -24.67 38.74 22.02
N LEU A 16 -25.52 37.78 22.43
CA LEU A 16 -25.24 36.90 23.56
C LEU A 16 -23.96 36.06 23.37
N TYR A 17 -23.72 35.57 22.15
CA TYR A 17 -22.48 34.86 21.83
C TYR A 17 -21.24 35.73 22.04
N PHE A 18 -21.26 36.96 21.52
CA PHE A 18 -20.13 37.88 21.67
C PHE A 18 -19.95 38.39 23.09
N GLU A 19 -21.04 38.61 23.84
CA GLU A 19 -20.99 38.95 25.27
C GLU A 19 -20.30 37.83 26.07
N LEU A 20 -20.71 36.58 25.84
CA LEU A 20 -20.08 35.41 26.48
C LEU A 20 -18.61 35.27 26.07
N LEU A 21 -18.30 35.44 24.78
CA LEU A 21 -16.93 35.37 24.26
C LEU A 21 -16.04 36.43 24.94
N HIS A 22 -16.52 37.67 25.00
CA HIS A 22 -15.80 38.78 25.59
C HIS A 22 -15.60 38.60 27.10
N GLN A 23 -16.63 38.14 27.80
CA GLN A 23 -16.55 37.80 29.22
C GLN A 23 -15.46 36.75 29.49
N LYS A 24 -15.45 35.65 28.71
CA LYS A 24 -14.47 34.57 28.90
C LYS A 24 -13.05 34.98 28.48
N ILE A 25 -12.89 35.76 27.43
CA ILE A 25 -11.57 36.29 27.05
C ILE A 25 -10.99 37.17 28.18
N THR A 26 -11.84 37.99 28.80
CA THR A 26 -11.44 38.86 29.92
C THR A 26 -11.14 38.06 31.19
N GLU A 27 -12.03 37.14 31.59
CA GLU A 27 -11.90 36.29 32.79
C GLU A 27 -10.58 35.48 32.77
N TYR A 28 -10.26 34.88 31.62
CA TYR A 28 -9.09 34.00 31.49
C TYR A 28 -7.84 34.70 30.93
N HIS A 29 -7.92 36.02 30.67
CA HIS A 29 -6.83 36.85 30.15
C HIS A 29 -6.24 36.28 28.85
N LEU A 30 -7.13 35.94 27.91
CA LEU A 30 -6.76 35.31 26.65
C LEU A 30 -6.24 36.36 25.66
N GLU A 31 -5.18 36.00 24.95
CA GLU A 31 -4.63 36.80 23.85
C GLU A 31 -4.90 36.12 22.49
N ALA A 32 -4.56 36.80 21.40
CA ALA A 32 -4.70 36.27 20.04
C ALA A 32 -4.08 34.87 19.85
N ARG A 33 -2.95 34.61 20.53
CA ARG A 33 -2.21 33.35 20.50
C ARG A 33 -2.87 32.20 21.27
N ASP A 34 -3.90 32.50 22.06
CA ASP A 34 -4.63 31.54 22.88
C ASP A 34 -6.00 31.18 22.29
N ILE A 35 -6.44 31.90 21.25
CA ILE A 35 -7.76 31.74 20.63
C ILE A 35 -7.61 30.99 19.32
N TYR A 36 -8.21 29.80 19.29
CA TYR A 36 -8.17 28.89 18.17
C TYR A 36 -9.57 28.62 17.66
N ASN A 37 -9.68 28.44 16.36
CA ASN A 37 -10.89 27.99 15.71
C ASN A 37 -10.56 26.74 14.88
N MET A 38 -11.43 25.74 14.90
CA MET A 38 -11.29 24.49 14.14
C MET A 38 -12.57 24.23 13.35
N ASP A 39 -12.36 23.67 12.16
CA ASP A 39 -13.45 23.29 11.26
C ASP A 39 -13.07 22.11 10.37
N GLU A 40 -14.09 21.48 9.79
CA GLU A 40 -13.95 20.33 8.93
C GLU A 40 -14.32 20.62 7.48
N LYS A 41 -13.59 20.04 6.54
CA LYS A 41 -13.92 20.14 5.11
C LYS A 41 -13.80 18.83 4.38
N GLY A 42 -14.88 18.44 3.73
CA GLY A 42 -14.89 17.33 2.78
C GLY A 42 -14.30 17.70 1.41
N PHE A 43 -13.45 16.82 0.88
CA PHE A 43 -12.92 16.87 -0.48
C PHE A 43 -13.37 15.65 -1.27
N LEU A 44 -13.82 15.90 -2.50
CA LEU A 44 -14.09 14.87 -3.50
C LEU A 44 -12.91 14.88 -4.48
N ILE A 45 -12.09 13.83 -4.39
CA ILE A 45 -10.71 13.84 -4.90
C ILE A 45 -10.65 14.12 -6.41
N GLY A 46 -11.57 13.57 -7.20
CA GLY A 46 -11.60 13.69 -8.66
C GLY A 46 -12.56 14.74 -9.21
N MET A 47 -13.18 15.58 -8.37
CA MET A 47 -14.13 16.58 -8.84
C MET A 47 -13.54 17.98 -8.87
N ILE A 48 -13.42 18.52 -10.08
CA ILE A 48 -13.15 19.94 -10.31
C ILE A 48 -14.45 20.73 -10.07
N GLY A 49 -14.34 21.93 -9.48
CA GLY A 49 -15.45 22.88 -9.45
C GLY A 49 -16.01 23.24 -10.83
N ARG A 50 -17.07 24.06 -10.88
CA ARG A 50 -17.69 24.49 -12.16
C ARG A 50 -16.69 25.26 -13.02
N SER A 51 -16.26 24.69 -14.15
CA SER A 51 -15.44 25.38 -15.15
C SER A 51 -16.31 25.95 -16.29
N LYS A 52 -16.05 27.20 -16.71
CA LYS A 52 -16.57 27.73 -17.98
C LYS A 52 -15.63 27.31 -19.11
N ARG A 53 -16.18 26.88 -20.26
CA ARG A 53 -15.39 26.48 -21.44
C ARG A 53 -15.82 27.30 -22.65
N ILE A 54 -14.85 27.71 -23.45
CA ILE A 54 -15.06 28.36 -24.74
C ILE A 54 -14.64 27.36 -25.81
N PHE A 55 -15.53 27.07 -26.75
CA PHE A 55 -15.28 26.19 -27.89
C PHE A 55 -16.02 26.76 -29.10
N SER A 56 -15.58 26.40 -30.31
CA SER A 56 -16.28 26.82 -31.52
C SER A 56 -17.65 26.17 -31.62
N ARG A 57 -18.63 26.86 -32.23
CA ARG A 57 -19.97 26.33 -32.44
C ARG A 57 -19.95 25.01 -33.24
N ARG A 58 -19.05 24.91 -34.22
CA ARG A 58 -18.80 23.67 -34.98
C ARG A 58 -18.42 22.47 -34.10
N GLN A 59 -17.56 22.67 -33.10
CA GLN A 59 -17.15 21.60 -32.18
C GLN A 59 -18.28 21.22 -31.20
N TRP A 60 -19.12 22.18 -30.81
CA TRP A 60 -20.32 21.94 -30.00
C TRP A 60 -21.36 21.07 -30.71
N ASP A 61 -21.62 21.40 -31.98
CA ASP A 61 -22.62 20.73 -32.81
C ASP A 61 -22.19 19.29 -33.14
N LYS A 62 -20.89 19.09 -33.39
CA LYS A 62 -20.27 17.76 -33.55
C LYS A 62 -20.19 16.93 -32.27
N LYS A 63 -20.57 17.50 -31.11
CA LYS A 63 -20.54 16.86 -29.79
C LYS A 63 -19.14 16.43 -29.30
N GLU A 64 -18.06 16.85 -29.97
CA GLU A 64 -16.67 16.49 -29.64
C GLU A 64 -16.22 17.00 -28.26
N VAL A 65 -16.89 18.03 -27.73
CA VAL A 65 -16.52 18.72 -26.46
C VAL A 65 -17.51 18.46 -25.31
N ARG A 66 -18.47 17.54 -25.50
CA ARG A 66 -19.51 17.25 -24.49
C ARG A 66 -19.05 16.31 -23.37
N ALA A 67 -17.94 15.60 -23.55
CA ALA A 67 -17.42 14.69 -22.53
C ALA A 67 -16.89 15.48 -21.32
N SER A 68 -17.31 15.07 -20.13
CA SER A 68 -16.76 15.59 -18.88
C SER A 68 -15.28 15.22 -18.81
N LEU A 69 -14.41 16.24 -18.77
CA LEU A 69 -12.97 16.10 -18.49
C LEU A 69 -12.72 15.86 -16.99
N GLN A 70 -13.69 15.23 -16.32
CA GLN A 70 -13.64 14.83 -14.94
C GLN A 70 -13.50 13.31 -14.93
N ASP A 71 -12.62 12.81 -14.07
CA ASP A 71 -12.40 11.39 -13.87
C ASP A 71 -13.61 10.68 -13.21
N GLY A 72 -14.53 11.45 -12.61
CA GLY A 72 -15.75 10.90 -11.99
C GLY A 72 -15.50 10.18 -10.66
N SER A 73 -14.25 10.07 -10.20
CA SER A 73 -13.91 9.55 -8.87
C SER A 73 -14.56 10.40 -7.76
N ARG A 74 -15.51 9.78 -7.04
CA ARG A 74 -16.21 10.34 -5.89
C ARG A 74 -15.59 9.91 -4.56
N GLU A 75 -14.32 9.50 -4.57
CA GLU A 75 -13.63 9.18 -3.33
C GLU A 75 -13.56 10.42 -2.44
N PHE A 76 -13.98 10.26 -1.18
CA PHE A 76 -14.08 11.32 -0.20
C PHE A 76 -12.90 11.29 0.78
N LEU A 77 -12.47 12.47 1.21
CA LEU A 77 -11.44 12.69 2.21
C LEU A 77 -11.84 13.90 3.06
N THR A 78 -11.73 13.78 4.39
CA THR A 78 -12.00 14.88 5.31
C THR A 78 -10.71 15.55 5.76
N LEU A 79 -10.70 16.88 5.72
CA LEU A 79 -9.69 17.73 6.33
C LEU A 79 -10.22 18.23 7.67
N LEU A 80 -9.44 18.06 8.73
CA LEU A 80 -9.56 18.83 9.97
C LEU A 80 -8.51 19.93 9.95
N ALA A 81 -8.95 21.18 10.03
CA ALA A 81 -8.08 22.34 10.00
C ALA A 81 -8.29 23.19 11.25
N CYS A 82 -7.21 23.78 11.76
CA CYS A 82 -7.28 24.68 12.90
C CYS A 82 -6.33 25.86 12.72
N CYS A 83 -6.81 27.05 13.04
CA CYS A 83 -6.07 28.30 12.95
C CYS A 83 -6.18 29.09 14.25
N CYS A 84 -5.16 29.89 14.52
CA CYS A 84 -5.08 30.75 15.68
C CYS A 84 -5.35 32.20 15.28
N ALA A 85 -5.92 32.98 16.19
CA ALA A 85 -6.21 34.39 15.95
C ALA A 85 -4.96 35.26 15.77
N ASP A 86 -3.76 34.76 16.09
CA ASP A 86 -2.47 35.38 15.77
C ASP A 86 -2.05 35.26 14.29
N GLY A 87 -2.85 34.54 13.49
CA GLY A 87 -2.60 34.28 12.08
C GLY A 87 -1.82 33.00 11.80
N SER A 88 -1.40 32.24 12.82
CA SER A 88 -0.77 30.94 12.63
C SER A 88 -1.80 29.84 12.35
N SER A 89 -1.38 28.79 11.65
CA SER A 89 -2.18 27.58 11.45
C SER A 89 -1.52 26.38 12.13
N LEU A 90 -2.33 25.48 12.64
CA LEU A 90 -1.87 24.17 13.10
C LEU A 90 -1.70 23.24 11.89
N PRO A 91 -0.86 22.20 12.01
CA PRO A 91 -0.73 21.19 10.97
C PRO A 91 -2.10 20.58 10.60
N PRO A 92 -2.47 20.54 9.31
CA PRO A 92 -3.74 19.95 8.89
C PRO A 92 -3.78 18.45 9.17
N ALA A 93 -4.97 17.94 9.49
CA ALA A 93 -5.23 16.52 9.70
C ALA A 93 -6.09 15.97 8.54
N LEU A 94 -5.61 14.93 7.87
CA LEU A 94 -6.30 14.31 6.72
C LEU A 94 -6.85 12.93 7.11
N ILE A 95 -8.14 12.72 6.88
CA ILE A 95 -8.84 11.46 7.21
C ILE A 95 -9.21 10.76 5.91
N TYR A 96 -8.57 9.63 5.64
CA TYR A 96 -8.84 8.82 4.46
C TYR A 96 -9.99 7.82 4.70
N ALA A 97 -10.91 7.72 3.75
CA ALA A 97 -11.88 6.61 3.73
C ALA A 97 -11.17 5.27 3.43
N ALA A 98 -11.20 4.34 4.40
CA ALA A 98 -10.55 3.04 4.31
C ALA A 98 -11.48 1.92 4.80
N LYS A 99 -11.84 0.99 3.90
CA LYS A 99 -12.75 -0.14 4.21
C LYS A 99 -12.31 -1.01 5.40
N ASN A 100 -11.01 -1.11 5.64
CA ASN A 100 -10.43 -1.92 6.71
C ASN A 100 -9.76 -1.06 7.80
N GLY A 101 -10.04 0.25 7.83
CA GLY A 101 -9.42 1.20 8.76
C GLY A 101 -7.91 1.42 8.58
N ALA A 102 -7.25 0.73 7.63
CA ALA A 102 -5.82 0.83 7.41
C ALA A 102 -5.45 1.81 6.28
N ILE A 103 -4.46 2.66 6.54
CA ILE A 103 -3.87 3.56 5.54
C ILE A 103 -2.98 2.76 4.60
N ARG A 104 -3.14 2.96 3.29
CA ARG A 104 -2.27 2.34 2.28
C ARG A 104 -1.01 3.15 2.06
N SER A 105 0.13 2.49 1.90
CA SER A 105 1.42 3.13 1.65
C SER A 105 1.41 4.05 0.43
N SER A 106 0.67 3.68 -0.62
CA SER A 106 0.47 4.48 -1.83
C SER A 106 -0.27 5.79 -1.62
N TRP A 107 -1.07 5.93 -0.54
CA TRP A 107 -1.84 7.15 -0.29
C TRP A 107 -0.99 8.26 0.32
N VAL A 108 0.03 7.86 1.07
CA VAL A 108 0.90 8.76 1.82
C VAL A 108 2.30 8.83 1.22
N GLU A 109 2.60 8.15 0.12
CA GLU A 109 3.95 7.98 -0.47
C GLU A 109 4.71 9.32 -0.56
N ASP A 110 4.02 10.39 -0.96
CA ASP A 110 4.60 11.73 -1.15
C ASP A 110 4.71 12.55 0.15
N ILE A 111 4.19 12.07 1.27
CA ILE A 111 4.37 12.71 2.58
C ILE A 111 5.79 12.45 3.07
N LYS A 112 6.58 13.51 3.23
CA LYS A 112 7.98 13.48 3.62
C LYS A 112 8.17 14.19 4.96
N ALA A 113 8.74 13.50 5.94
CA ALA A 113 9.03 14.12 7.23
C ALA A 113 10.12 15.19 7.11
N GLY A 114 9.94 16.30 7.82
CA GLY A 114 10.82 17.47 7.78
C GLY A 114 10.45 18.48 6.68
N GLU A 115 9.81 18.04 5.60
CA GLU A 115 9.28 18.93 4.54
C GLU A 115 7.80 19.24 4.76
N HIS A 116 7.03 18.23 5.17
CA HIS A 116 5.59 18.35 5.39
C HIS A 116 5.25 18.27 6.86
N GLU A 117 4.35 19.13 7.29
CA GLU A 117 3.76 19.11 8.62
C GLU A 117 2.26 18.84 8.49
N VAL A 118 1.91 17.55 8.58
CA VAL A 118 0.55 17.05 8.33
C VAL A 118 0.32 15.81 9.16
N PHE A 119 -0.89 15.65 9.68
CA PHE A 119 -1.30 14.42 10.36
C PHE A 119 -2.24 13.63 9.46
N VAL A 120 -2.13 12.30 9.49
CA VAL A 120 -3.01 11.43 8.71
C VAL A 120 -3.69 10.43 9.61
N SER A 121 -4.97 10.20 9.37
CA SER A 121 -5.77 9.14 9.98
C SER A 121 -6.66 8.49 8.92
N SER A 122 -7.40 7.46 9.30
CA SER A 122 -8.40 6.84 8.44
C SER A 122 -9.61 6.39 9.23
N SER A 123 -10.77 6.44 8.59
CA SER A 123 -12.03 5.91 9.12
C SER A 123 -12.74 5.09 8.04
N LEU A 124 -13.72 4.28 8.43
CA LEU A 124 -14.47 3.42 7.50
C LEU A 124 -15.16 4.24 6.40
N THR A 125 -15.76 5.36 6.79
CA THR A 125 -16.57 6.21 5.91
C THR A 125 -15.78 7.38 5.31
N GLY A 126 -14.59 7.68 5.87
CA GLY A 126 -13.80 8.88 5.54
C GLY A 126 -14.21 10.13 6.31
N TRP A 127 -15.32 10.07 7.05
CA TRP A 127 -15.75 11.14 7.94
C TRP A 127 -15.01 11.06 9.28
N SER A 128 -14.93 12.18 9.96
CA SER A 128 -14.58 12.24 11.37
C SER A 128 -15.63 11.50 12.21
N ASN A 129 -15.25 11.08 13.41
CA ASN A 129 -16.15 10.51 14.42
C ASN A 129 -15.65 10.93 15.82
N ASN A 130 -16.32 10.48 16.88
CA ASN A 130 -15.94 10.80 18.25
C ASN A 130 -14.47 10.46 18.55
N ASP A 131 -14.02 9.26 18.18
CA ASP A 131 -12.65 8.80 18.44
C ASP A 131 -11.61 9.61 17.69
N VAL A 132 -11.89 9.95 16.42
CA VAL A 132 -11.02 10.78 15.58
C VAL A 132 -10.96 12.21 16.14
N GLY A 133 -12.09 12.76 16.60
CA GLY A 133 -12.13 14.08 17.22
C GLY A 133 -11.27 14.14 18.48
N LEU A 134 -11.42 13.17 19.40
CA LEU A 134 -10.59 13.08 20.60
C LEU A 134 -9.12 12.88 20.26
N ALA A 135 -8.80 11.97 19.34
CA ALA A 135 -7.42 11.74 18.90
C ALA A 135 -6.79 13.00 18.27
N TRP A 136 -7.56 13.80 17.54
CA TRP A 136 -7.10 15.08 16.99
C TRP A 136 -6.80 16.08 18.11
N LEU A 137 -7.68 16.20 19.10
CA LEU A 137 -7.50 17.07 20.26
C LEU A 137 -6.22 16.73 21.03
N GLU A 138 -5.99 15.45 21.32
CA GLU A 138 -4.81 14.99 22.06
C GLU A 138 -3.51 15.12 21.25
N GLN A 139 -3.53 14.63 20.00
CA GLN A 139 -2.30 14.39 19.23
C GLN A 139 -1.87 15.58 18.36
N VAL A 140 -2.81 16.47 18.04
CA VAL A 140 -2.58 17.66 17.22
C VAL A 140 -2.81 18.91 18.05
N PHE A 141 -4.01 19.18 18.53
CA PHE A 141 -4.31 20.46 19.17
C PHE A 141 -3.49 20.67 20.46
N ASP A 142 -3.62 19.80 21.45
CA ASP A 142 -2.97 19.97 22.75
C ASP A 142 -1.44 19.88 22.60
N ARG A 143 -0.94 18.94 21.79
CA ARG A 143 0.49 18.78 21.52
C ARG A 143 1.15 20.07 21.02
N TYR A 144 0.50 20.81 20.14
CA TYR A 144 1.08 22.00 19.50
C TYR A 144 0.83 23.30 20.25
N THR A 145 -0.20 23.35 21.08
CA THR A 145 -0.60 24.57 21.79
C THR A 145 -0.15 24.58 23.24
N LYS A 146 0.10 23.42 23.86
CA LYS A 146 0.45 23.30 25.30
C LYS A 146 1.74 24.02 25.69
N GLN A 147 2.74 24.05 24.79
CA GLN A 147 3.99 24.78 25.06
C GLN A 147 3.89 26.27 24.74
N ARG A 148 2.96 26.66 23.86
CA ARG A 148 2.77 28.06 23.44
C ARG A 148 2.09 28.89 24.51
N SER A 149 1.25 28.25 25.33
CA SER A 149 0.46 28.88 26.36
C SER A 149 0.60 28.10 27.67
N GLY A 150 1.34 28.64 28.63
CA GLY A 150 1.29 28.17 30.03
C GLY A 150 -0.05 28.48 30.71
N ARG A 151 -1.04 28.98 29.97
CA ARG A 151 -2.32 29.54 30.41
C ARG A 151 -3.48 28.76 29.76
N TRP A 152 -4.70 29.26 29.95
CA TRP A 152 -5.89 28.71 29.31
C TRP A 152 -5.90 28.99 27.81
N ARG A 153 -6.43 28.06 27.02
CA ARG A 153 -6.56 28.17 25.56
C ARG A 153 -8.04 28.04 25.19
N LEU A 154 -8.53 28.89 24.30
CA LEU A 154 -9.90 28.82 23.80
C LEU A 154 -9.95 28.09 22.47
N LEU A 155 -10.77 27.05 22.38
CA LEU A 155 -11.03 26.31 21.15
C LEU A 155 -12.50 26.52 20.75
N ILE A 156 -12.69 27.18 19.61
CA ILE A 156 -13.99 27.48 19.00
C ILE A 156 -14.30 26.40 17.94
N LEU A 157 -15.46 25.78 18.05
CA LEU A 157 -15.91 24.68 17.18
C LEU A 157 -17.32 24.96 16.63
N ASP A 158 -17.65 24.37 15.49
CA ASP A 158 -19.04 24.36 15.02
C ASP A 158 -19.90 23.37 15.83
N GLY A 159 -21.21 23.62 15.87
CA GLY A 159 -22.16 22.79 16.61
C GLY A 159 -22.53 21.47 15.90
N HIS A 160 -21.81 21.05 14.86
CA HIS A 160 -22.18 19.89 14.04
C HIS A 160 -21.78 18.55 14.71
N GLY A 161 -22.33 18.32 15.92
CA GLY A 161 -22.93 17.06 16.37
C GLY A 161 -22.11 15.80 16.62
N SER A 162 -20.88 15.61 16.13
CA SER A 162 -20.22 14.28 16.18
C SER A 162 -18.85 14.21 16.88
N HIS A 163 -18.45 15.23 17.64
CA HIS A 163 -17.11 15.26 18.29
C HIS A 163 -17.09 15.70 19.76
N LEU A 164 -18.21 16.18 20.32
CA LEU A 164 -18.28 16.71 21.68
C LEU A 164 -18.75 15.64 22.69
N THR A 165 -17.98 14.56 22.82
CA THR A 165 -18.26 13.56 23.86
C THR A 165 -17.89 14.08 25.25
N MET A 166 -18.42 13.44 26.29
CA MET A 166 -18.02 13.75 27.67
C MET A 166 -16.51 13.55 27.89
N GLU A 167 -15.89 12.58 27.19
CA GLU A 167 -14.43 12.37 27.24
C GLU A 167 -13.67 13.55 26.64
N PHE A 168 -14.14 14.08 25.51
CA PHE A 168 -13.58 15.27 24.87
C PHE A 168 -13.64 16.47 25.82
N ILE A 169 -14.80 16.71 26.45
CA ILE A 169 -14.99 17.81 27.42
C ILE A 169 -14.09 17.63 28.64
N LYS A 170 -14.05 16.43 29.23
CA LYS A 170 -13.17 16.11 30.38
C LYS A 170 -11.69 16.22 30.04
N TYR A 171 -11.29 15.93 28.80
CA TYR A 171 -9.91 16.15 28.36
C TYR A 171 -9.61 17.65 28.29
N CYS A 172 -10.49 18.44 27.68
CA CYS A 172 -10.33 19.90 27.60
C CYS A 172 -10.18 20.55 28.99
N ASP A 173 -11.07 20.19 29.92
CA ASP A 173 -11.05 20.71 31.29
C ASP A 173 -9.72 20.40 32.00
N ARG A 174 -9.29 19.13 31.99
CA ARG A 174 -8.01 18.70 32.59
C ARG A 174 -6.78 19.39 31.99
N HIS A 175 -6.86 19.83 30.73
CA HIS A 175 -5.75 20.41 29.99
C HIS A 175 -5.86 21.94 29.84
N ARG A 176 -6.75 22.60 30.60
CA ARG A 176 -6.97 24.07 30.54
C ARG A 176 -7.35 24.55 29.14
N ILE A 177 -8.26 23.84 28.49
CA ILE A 177 -8.82 24.20 27.20
C ILE A 177 -10.29 24.58 27.41
N LEU A 178 -10.63 25.84 27.16
CA LEU A 178 -12.00 26.32 27.12
C LEU A 178 -12.62 25.94 25.78
N LEU A 179 -13.83 25.39 25.82
CA LEU A 179 -14.61 25.08 24.63
C LEU A 179 -15.69 26.13 24.43
N MET A 180 -15.78 26.65 23.21
CA MET A 180 -16.84 27.55 22.77
C MET A 180 -17.48 26.98 21.52
N ILE A 181 -18.79 26.81 21.53
CA ILE A 181 -19.54 26.25 20.41
C ILE A 181 -20.21 27.41 19.68
N LEU A 182 -20.01 27.47 18.37
CA LEU A 182 -20.67 28.47 17.54
C LEU A 182 -22.20 28.27 17.60
N PRO A 183 -22.99 29.36 17.65
CA PRO A 183 -24.44 29.26 17.65
C PRO A 183 -24.96 28.43 16.46
N PRO A 184 -26.07 27.70 16.63
CA PRO A 184 -26.62 26.90 15.54
C PRO A 184 -26.93 27.76 14.31
N HIS A 185 -26.70 27.18 13.13
CA HIS A 185 -26.88 27.83 11.83
C HIS A 185 -26.08 29.13 11.63
N SER A 186 -24.96 29.32 12.35
CA SER A 186 -24.13 30.53 12.22
C SER A 186 -22.89 30.35 11.34
N THR A 187 -22.69 29.17 10.75
CA THR A 187 -21.47 28.82 10.03
C THR A 187 -21.13 29.80 8.89
N HIS A 188 -22.12 30.28 8.13
CA HIS A 188 -21.88 31.25 7.06
C HIS A 188 -21.53 32.68 7.55
N THR A 189 -21.53 32.89 8.87
CA THR A 189 -21.39 34.22 9.49
C THR A 189 -20.24 34.26 10.49
N LEU A 190 -20.17 33.29 11.41
CA LEU A 190 -19.24 33.28 12.53
C LEU A 190 -18.10 32.27 12.40
N GLN A 191 -18.12 31.36 11.41
CA GLN A 191 -17.06 30.36 11.23
C GLN A 191 -15.95 30.92 10.31
N PRO A 192 -14.75 31.29 10.82
CA PRO A 192 -13.68 31.88 10.02
C PRO A 192 -13.31 31.03 8.79
N PHE A 193 -13.34 29.71 8.95
CA PHE A 193 -13.04 28.78 7.86
C PHE A 193 -14.03 28.91 6.70
N ASP A 194 -15.32 28.85 6.96
CA ASP A 194 -16.34 28.93 5.91
C ASP A 194 -16.48 30.33 5.32
N VAL A 195 -16.29 31.38 6.11
CA VAL A 195 -16.40 32.77 5.64
C VAL A 195 -15.25 33.14 4.72
N VAL A 196 -14.01 32.76 5.06
CA VAL A 196 -12.81 33.27 4.36
C VAL A 196 -11.87 32.19 3.84
N LEU A 197 -11.60 31.10 4.58
CA LEU A 197 -10.46 30.21 4.28
C LEU A 197 -10.78 29.09 3.28
N PHE A 198 -11.94 28.45 3.42
CA PHE A 198 -12.28 27.25 2.68
C PHE A 198 -12.60 27.49 1.21
N LYS A 199 -13.09 28.68 0.84
CA LYS A 199 -13.34 29.03 -0.56
C LYS A 199 -12.03 29.21 -1.35
N PRO A 200 -11.05 30.02 -0.91
CA PRO A 200 -9.72 30.05 -1.51
C PRO A 200 -9.04 28.69 -1.59
N LEU A 201 -9.12 27.87 -0.53
CA LEU A 201 -8.57 26.52 -0.54
C LEU A 201 -9.23 25.63 -1.61
N SER A 202 -10.56 25.63 -1.70
CA SER A 202 -11.29 24.90 -2.75
C SER A 202 -10.92 25.37 -4.16
N GLN A 203 -10.73 26.67 -4.35
CA GLN A 203 -10.33 27.22 -5.64
C GLN A 203 -8.89 26.82 -6.00
N ALA A 204 -7.95 26.94 -5.05
CA ALA A 204 -6.56 26.54 -5.24
C ALA A 204 -6.45 25.05 -5.56
N TYR A 205 -7.17 24.20 -4.83
CA TYR A 205 -7.22 22.76 -5.09
C TYR A 205 -7.84 22.45 -6.46
N SER A 206 -8.91 23.15 -6.85
CA SER A 206 -9.51 23.00 -8.18
C SER A 206 -8.55 23.39 -9.30
N ASN A 207 -7.72 24.42 -9.08
CA ASN A 207 -6.69 24.83 -10.02
C ASN A 207 -5.58 23.76 -10.13
N GLU A 208 -5.12 23.20 -9.01
CA GLU A 208 -4.14 22.10 -9.00
C GLU A 208 -4.68 20.85 -9.72
N LEU A 209 -5.94 20.47 -9.49
CA LEU A 209 -6.59 19.39 -10.23
C LEU A 209 -6.66 19.66 -11.73
N THR A 210 -7.02 20.89 -12.10
CA THR A 210 -7.13 21.32 -13.50
C THR A 210 -5.77 21.26 -14.19
N ASN A 211 -4.73 21.78 -13.54
CA ASN A 211 -3.35 21.72 -14.03
C ASN A 211 -2.88 20.26 -14.18
N HIS A 212 -3.17 19.41 -13.20
CA HIS A 212 -2.84 17.99 -13.26
C HIS A 212 -3.51 17.30 -14.46
N LEU A 213 -4.81 17.55 -14.66
CA LEU A 213 -5.56 16.98 -15.78
C LEU A 213 -5.08 17.49 -17.14
N TYR A 214 -4.73 18.77 -17.25
CA TYR A 214 -4.15 19.32 -18.48
C TYR A 214 -2.80 18.68 -18.80
N LYS A 215 -1.90 18.58 -17.82
CA LYS A 215 -0.59 17.93 -18.01
C LYS A 215 -0.74 16.45 -18.36
N ALA A 216 -1.68 15.75 -17.72
CA ALA A 216 -1.96 14.36 -18.01
C ALA A 216 -2.83 14.13 -19.25
N GLN A 217 -3.26 15.19 -19.95
CA GLN A 217 -4.20 15.15 -21.06
C GLN A 217 -5.52 14.40 -20.73
N GLY A 218 -5.88 14.32 -19.45
CA GLY A 218 -7.01 13.50 -18.98
C GLY A 218 -6.83 11.99 -19.17
N LEU A 219 -5.63 11.50 -19.53
CA LEU A 219 -5.34 10.08 -19.77
C LEU A 219 -5.19 9.26 -18.48
N ILE A 220 -5.14 9.94 -17.33
CA ILE A 220 -4.86 9.32 -16.02
C ILE A 220 -5.96 9.70 -15.04
N PRO A 221 -6.62 8.70 -14.43
CA PRO A 221 -7.61 8.93 -13.40
C PRO A 221 -6.95 9.42 -12.11
N ILE A 222 -7.61 10.29 -11.33
CA ILE A 222 -7.10 10.80 -10.06
C ILE A 222 -7.43 9.82 -8.94
N LYS A 223 -6.40 9.37 -8.22
CA LYS A 223 -6.55 8.41 -7.10
C LYS A 223 -6.25 9.08 -5.76
N LYS A 224 -6.63 8.44 -4.66
CA LYS A 224 -6.26 8.85 -3.28
C LYS A 224 -4.78 9.22 -3.08
N GLY A 225 -3.86 8.53 -3.76
CA GLY A 225 -2.42 8.82 -3.67
C GLY A 225 -1.96 10.09 -4.38
N ASP A 226 -2.81 10.70 -5.22
CA ASP A 226 -2.54 11.98 -5.87
C ASP A 226 -3.15 13.15 -5.09
N PHE A 227 -4.00 12.89 -4.09
CA PHE A 227 -4.65 13.94 -3.31
C PHE A 227 -3.64 14.80 -2.56
N PHE A 228 -2.77 14.19 -1.76
CA PHE A 228 -1.84 14.91 -0.89
C PHE A 228 -0.95 15.94 -1.62
N PRO A 229 -0.23 15.60 -2.72
CA PRO A 229 0.62 16.57 -3.39
C PRO A 229 -0.16 17.76 -3.97
N LEU A 230 -1.39 17.54 -4.46
CA LEU A 230 -2.26 18.61 -4.97
C LEU A 230 -2.82 19.46 -3.83
N PHE A 231 -3.28 18.81 -2.76
CA PHE A 231 -3.77 19.45 -1.55
C PHE A 231 -2.70 20.31 -0.88
N TRP A 232 -1.47 19.80 -0.73
CA TRP A 232 -0.41 20.50 0.00
C TRP A 232 -0.02 21.82 -0.68
N ARG A 233 0.10 21.83 -2.01
CA ARG A 233 0.33 23.07 -2.77
C ARG A 233 -0.84 24.06 -2.62
N ALA A 234 -2.08 23.56 -2.68
CA ALA A 234 -3.27 24.38 -2.48
C ALA A 234 -3.35 24.95 -1.05
N TRP A 235 -3.00 24.15 -0.04
CA TRP A 235 -2.93 24.55 1.36
C TRP A 235 -1.91 25.67 1.54
N GLN A 236 -0.67 25.49 1.09
CA GLN A 236 0.38 26.51 1.16
C GLN A 236 0.01 27.81 0.41
N ALA A 237 -0.71 27.70 -0.70
CA ALA A 237 -1.15 28.86 -1.47
C ALA A 237 -2.28 29.66 -0.79
N SER A 238 -3.12 29.00 0.02
CA SER A 238 -4.35 29.59 0.59
C SER A 238 -4.26 29.93 2.08
N PHE A 239 -3.56 29.13 2.89
CA PHE A 239 -3.42 29.32 4.34
C PHE A 239 -2.23 30.21 4.68
N LYS A 240 -2.32 31.48 4.29
CA LYS A 240 -1.34 32.52 4.62
C LYS A 240 -1.75 33.26 5.89
N GLN A 241 -0.76 33.74 6.64
CA GLN A 241 -1.00 34.51 7.88
C GLN A 241 -1.98 35.66 7.66
N SER A 242 -1.82 36.43 6.58
CA SER A 242 -2.71 37.55 6.25
C SER A 242 -4.15 37.11 5.96
N THR A 243 -4.36 35.94 5.38
CA THR A 243 -5.70 35.40 5.11
C THR A 243 -6.36 34.92 6.40
N ILE A 244 -5.58 34.32 7.30
CA ILE A 244 -6.07 33.85 8.61
C ILE A 244 -6.48 35.03 9.49
N LEU A 245 -5.63 36.07 9.60
CA LEU A 245 -5.98 37.30 10.33
C LEU A 245 -7.28 37.92 9.82
N LYS A 246 -7.43 38.04 8.49
CA LYS A 246 -8.67 38.53 7.86
C LYS A 246 -9.88 37.64 8.16
N ALA A 247 -9.70 36.34 8.35
CA ALA A 247 -10.78 35.42 8.67
C ALA A 247 -11.35 35.67 10.08
N PHE A 248 -10.48 35.92 11.05
CA PHE A 248 -10.88 36.29 12.41
C PHE A 248 -11.49 37.70 12.46
N GLU A 249 -10.92 38.65 11.71
CA GLU A 249 -11.45 40.02 11.60
C GLU A 249 -12.85 40.03 10.98
N ALA A 250 -13.03 39.32 9.86
CA ALA A 250 -14.31 39.28 9.13
C ALA A 250 -15.46 38.59 9.90
N THR A 251 -15.12 37.81 10.92
CA THR A 251 -16.09 37.15 11.82
C THR A 251 -16.28 37.90 13.14
N GLY A 252 -15.49 38.94 13.41
CA GLY A 252 -15.54 39.71 14.65
C GLY A 252 -15.05 38.95 15.89
N ILE A 253 -14.47 37.74 15.72
CA ILE A 253 -13.95 36.93 16.84
C ILE A 253 -12.66 37.56 17.37
N TRP A 254 -11.78 38.01 16.47
CA TRP A 254 -10.54 38.68 16.84
C TRP A 254 -10.06 39.69 15.79
N PRO A 255 -9.79 40.96 16.16
CA PRO A 255 -10.16 41.59 17.43
C PRO A 255 -11.66 41.46 17.70
N ILE A 256 -12.07 41.46 18.97
CA ILE A 256 -13.49 41.30 19.32
C ILE A 256 -14.23 42.55 18.83
N ASP A 257 -15.02 42.39 17.77
CA ASP A 257 -15.91 43.44 17.27
C ASP A 257 -17.24 42.83 16.80
N PRO A 258 -18.27 42.82 17.66
CA PRO A 258 -19.58 42.30 17.32
C PRO A 258 -20.23 43.05 16.14
N ASN A 259 -19.85 44.32 15.92
CA ASN A 259 -20.50 45.17 14.91
C ASN A 259 -20.24 44.69 13.48
N VAL A 260 -19.12 43.99 13.23
CA VAL A 260 -18.81 43.38 11.93
C VAL A 260 -19.96 42.48 11.44
N ILE A 261 -20.62 41.80 12.37
CA ILE A 261 -21.75 40.90 12.09
C ILE A 261 -23.08 41.61 12.32
N LEU A 262 -23.24 42.33 13.43
CA LEU A 262 -24.52 42.95 13.81
C LEU A 262 -24.97 44.00 12.79
N ARG A 263 -24.05 44.73 12.12
CA ARG A 263 -24.40 45.69 11.05
C ARG A 263 -25.09 45.05 9.84
N ARG A 264 -24.91 43.74 9.60
CA ARG A 264 -25.57 43.03 8.50
C ARG A 264 -27.09 42.91 8.69
N PHE A 265 -27.55 43.03 9.93
CA PHE A 265 -28.98 43.10 10.26
C PHE A 265 -29.54 44.53 10.13
N ALA A 266 -28.66 45.53 9.97
CA ALA A 266 -29.04 46.93 9.90
C ALA A 266 -29.20 47.45 8.46
N SER A 267 -28.63 46.82 7.40
CA SER A 267 -28.79 47.25 5.99
C SER A 267 -28.34 46.19 4.95
N THR A 268 -29.05 46.13 3.82
CA THR A 268 -28.83 45.26 2.63
C THR A 268 -27.47 45.50 1.93
N PRO A 269 -26.78 44.47 1.38
CA PRO A 269 -25.48 44.62 0.74
C PRO A 269 -25.54 44.68 -0.80
N GLU A 270 -24.84 45.66 -1.38
CA GLU A 270 -24.54 45.77 -2.81
C GLU A 270 -23.03 45.66 -3.09
N ALA A 271 -22.71 45.04 -4.24
CA ALA A 271 -21.45 45.14 -5.01
C ALA A 271 -20.15 44.56 -4.39
N GLU A 272 -19.13 44.09 -5.12
CA GLU A 272 -18.87 43.81 -6.54
C GLU A 272 -17.58 42.95 -6.58
N ARG A 273 -17.37 42.18 -7.64
CA ARG A 273 -16.18 41.33 -7.82
C ARG A 273 -15.17 42.05 -8.69
N SER A 274 -14.00 42.37 -8.14
CA SER A 274 -12.86 42.82 -8.94
C SER A 274 -12.07 41.62 -9.47
N SER A 275 -11.79 41.70 -10.77
CA SER A 275 -10.98 40.79 -11.57
C SER A 275 -9.56 41.33 -11.63
N SER A 276 -8.56 40.49 -11.35
CA SER A 276 -7.16 40.81 -11.66
C SER A 276 -6.56 39.77 -12.60
N SER A 277 -6.33 40.20 -13.84
CA SER A 277 -5.51 39.56 -14.85
C SER A 277 -4.02 39.83 -14.59
N GLY A 278 -3.19 38.81 -14.77
CA GLY A 278 -1.74 38.95 -14.80
C GLY A 278 -1.11 37.71 -15.42
N LEU A 279 -1.12 37.62 -16.74
CA LEU A 279 -0.34 36.61 -17.47
C LEU A 279 1.05 37.18 -17.73
N SER A 280 2.07 36.45 -17.27
CA SER A 280 3.47 36.79 -17.48
C SER A 280 3.84 36.52 -18.95
N ASP A 281 4.30 37.54 -19.65
CA ASP A 281 4.52 37.52 -21.09
C ASP A 281 5.98 37.86 -21.42
N HIS A 282 6.88 36.89 -21.24
CA HIS A 282 8.29 37.01 -21.61
C HIS A 282 8.78 35.75 -22.31
N ASP A 283 9.02 35.91 -23.62
CA ASP A 283 10.00 35.19 -24.47
C ASP A 283 9.83 35.65 -25.93
N TRP A 284 8.59 35.77 -26.40
CA TRP A 284 8.29 36.21 -27.77
C TRP A 284 8.76 37.65 -28.05
N ARG A 285 8.71 38.53 -27.03
CA ARG A 285 9.18 39.92 -27.14
C ARG A 285 10.68 40.04 -27.41
N LYS A 286 11.48 39.00 -27.16
CA LYS A 286 12.91 38.97 -27.48
C LYS A 286 13.13 38.54 -28.94
N LEU A 287 12.43 37.49 -29.39
CA LEU A 287 12.41 37.07 -30.79
C LEU A 287 11.82 38.15 -31.71
N ASP A 288 10.77 38.84 -31.28
CA ASP A 288 10.17 39.97 -32.00
C ASP A 288 11.15 41.13 -32.17
N ARG A 289 11.94 41.42 -31.13
CA ARG A 289 13.00 42.44 -31.19
C ARG A 289 14.11 42.05 -32.17
N LEU A 290 14.51 40.78 -32.20
CA LEU A 290 15.52 40.28 -33.15
C LEU A 290 15.01 40.31 -34.60
N VAL A 291 13.75 39.91 -34.83
CA VAL A 291 13.12 39.96 -36.16
C VAL A 291 12.99 41.42 -36.64
N ARG A 292 12.62 42.35 -35.75
CA ARG A 292 12.58 43.79 -36.08
C ARG A 292 13.95 44.38 -36.37
N ALA A 293 15.01 43.92 -35.70
CA ALA A 293 16.37 44.38 -35.93
C ALA A 293 16.96 43.84 -37.26
N ALA A 294 16.50 42.68 -37.72
CA ALA A 294 16.99 42.04 -38.95
C ALA A 294 16.21 42.43 -40.22
N VAL A 295 14.99 42.98 -40.09
CA VAL A 295 14.12 43.32 -41.22
C VAL A 295 13.95 44.83 -41.34
N ASN A 296 14.65 45.44 -42.29
CA ASN A 296 14.70 46.89 -42.48
C ASN A 296 13.36 47.52 -42.93
N ASP A 297 12.46 46.74 -43.56
CA ASP A 297 11.18 47.22 -44.06
C ASP A 297 9.99 46.49 -43.41
N SER A 298 9.61 46.95 -42.21
CA SER A 298 8.55 46.34 -41.38
C SER A 298 7.15 46.33 -42.03
N HIS A 299 6.95 47.06 -43.13
CA HIS A 299 5.67 47.18 -43.83
C HIS A 299 5.51 46.25 -45.04
N GLN A 300 6.58 45.59 -45.53
CA GLN A 300 6.47 44.63 -46.63
C GLN A 300 5.65 43.40 -46.23
N TYR A 301 4.86 42.88 -47.19
CA TYR A 301 4.00 41.71 -46.97
C TYR A 301 4.82 40.49 -46.49
N GLU A 302 6.00 40.27 -47.07
CA GLU A 302 6.86 39.14 -46.71
C GLU A 302 7.45 39.25 -45.29
N ALA A 303 7.80 40.46 -44.84
CA ALA A 303 8.22 40.72 -43.47
C ALA A 303 7.13 40.36 -42.45
N ARG A 304 5.88 40.74 -42.73
CA ARG A 304 4.72 40.42 -41.88
C ARG A 304 4.42 38.93 -41.88
N LYS A 305 4.51 38.28 -43.04
CA LYS A 305 4.31 36.84 -43.20
C LYS A 305 5.37 36.05 -42.45
N LEU A 306 6.65 36.42 -42.56
CA LEU A 306 7.75 35.81 -41.82
C LEU A 306 7.56 35.95 -40.31
N ARG A 307 7.21 37.16 -39.83
CA ARG A 307 6.93 37.42 -38.41
C ARG A 307 5.78 36.56 -37.88
N SER A 308 4.69 36.47 -38.63
CA SER A 308 3.54 35.61 -38.30
C SER A 308 3.94 34.14 -38.21
N SER A 309 4.73 33.65 -39.18
CA SER A 309 5.22 32.27 -39.21
C SER A 309 6.19 31.97 -38.05
N VAL A 310 7.12 32.87 -37.73
CA VAL A 310 8.04 32.71 -36.59
C VAL A 310 7.27 32.71 -35.28
N HIS A 311 6.30 33.62 -35.12
CA HIS A 311 5.43 33.64 -33.95
C HIS A 311 4.65 32.33 -33.84
N HIS A 312 4.00 31.89 -34.92
CA HIS A 312 3.29 30.62 -34.98
C HIS A 312 4.18 29.43 -34.58
N LEU A 313 5.38 29.33 -35.16
CA LEU A 313 6.31 28.24 -34.87
C LEU A 313 6.81 28.28 -33.42
N SER A 314 7.07 29.47 -32.88
CA SER A 314 7.49 29.64 -31.49
C SER A 314 6.41 29.20 -30.50
N VAL A 315 5.14 29.54 -30.79
CA VAL A 315 3.98 29.12 -30.00
C VAL A 315 3.80 27.61 -30.11
N GLN A 316 3.87 27.05 -31.33
CA GLN A 316 3.77 25.60 -31.56
C GLN A 316 4.87 24.84 -30.80
N TYR A 317 6.11 25.31 -30.86
CA TYR A 317 7.24 24.69 -30.14
C TYR A 317 7.01 24.72 -28.63
N LYS A 318 6.56 25.85 -28.07
CA LYS A 318 6.30 25.98 -26.63
C LYS A 318 5.13 25.09 -26.18
N LEU A 319 4.07 25.01 -26.99
CA LEU A 319 2.97 24.09 -26.75
C LEU A 319 3.45 22.63 -26.76
N LEU A 320 4.27 22.26 -27.73
CA LEU A 320 4.81 20.90 -27.87
C LEU A 320 5.79 20.55 -26.73
N GLN A 321 6.59 21.50 -26.27
CA GLN A 321 7.44 21.32 -25.08
C GLN A 321 6.60 21.06 -23.83
N HIS A 322 5.59 21.91 -23.59
CA HIS A 322 4.69 21.76 -22.45
C HIS A 322 3.90 20.43 -22.52
N GLU A 323 3.48 20.02 -23.71
CA GLU A 323 2.83 18.73 -23.94
C GLU A 323 3.75 17.55 -23.62
N ASN A 324 4.99 17.57 -24.11
CA ASN A 324 5.97 16.51 -23.84
C ASN A 324 6.32 16.41 -22.35
N GLU A 325 6.48 17.54 -21.67
CA GLU A 325 6.73 17.56 -20.23
C GLU A 325 5.53 17.00 -19.45
N GLY A 326 4.31 17.43 -19.80
CA GLY A 326 3.07 16.90 -19.24
C GLY A 326 2.93 15.39 -19.43
N LEU A 327 3.19 14.88 -20.63
CA LEU A 327 3.16 13.44 -20.93
C LEU A 327 4.22 12.64 -20.15
N LYS A 328 5.41 13.21 -19.94
CA LYS A 328 6.45 12.59 -19.10
C LYS A 328 5.99 12.49 -17.64
N GLU A 329 5.46 13.57 -17.07
CA GLU A 329 4.88 13.57 -15.72
C GLU A 329 3.74 12.55 -15.61
N ALA A 330 2.84 12.54 -16.59
CA ALA A 330 1.73 11.60 -16.67
C ALA A 330 2.25 10.15 -16.64
N LEU A 331 3.26 9.83 -17.45
CA LEU A 331 3.84 8.49 -17.48
C LEU A 331 4.45 8.09 -16.12
N GLN A 332 5.04 9.03 -15.38
CA GLN A 332 5.50 8.79 -14.01
C GLN A 332 4.33 8.51 -13.04
N HIS A 333 3.26 9.31 -13.09
CA HIS A 333 2.04 9.06 -12.30
C HIS A 333 1.41 7.70 -12.63
N LYS A 334 1.33 7.33 -13.91
CA LYS A 334 0.82 6.02 -14.34
C LYS A 334 1.68 4.87 -13.82
N LYS A 335 3.01 5.03 -13.80
CA LYS A 335 3.93 4.06 -13.17
C LYS A 335 3.69 3.96 -11.66
N LYS A 336 3.51 5.09 -10.97
CA LYS A 336 3.18 5.13 -9.54
C LYS A 336 1.86 4.41 -9.25
N HIS A 337 0.83 4.64 -10.07
CA HIS A 337 -0.48 3.99 -9.95
C HIS A 337 -0.46 2.48 -10.14
N LYS A 338 0.53 1.94 -10.87
CA LYS A 338 0.74 0.49 -11.02
C LYS A 338 1.36 -0.14 -9.77
N LYS A 339 2.00 0.64 -8.89
CA LYS A 339 2.50 0.13 -7.61
C LYS A 339 1.31 -0.25 -6.73
N LYS A 340 1.25 -1.50 -6.29
CA LYS A 340 0.24 -1.95 -5.34
C LYS A 340 0.59 -1.43 -3.94
N GLY A 341 -0.20 -0.50 -3.42
CA GLY A 341 -0.09 -0.05 -2.03
C GLY A 341 -0.46 -1.16 -1.04
N LYS A 342 0.44 -1.43 -0.09
CA LYS A 342 0.22 -2.33 1.05
C LYS A 342 -0.42 -1.54 2.20
N ALA A 343 -1.15 -2.22 3.07
CA ALA A 343 -1.62 -1.62 4.31
C ALA A 343 -0.40 -1.36 5.21
N LEU A 344 -0.19 -0.12 5.63
CA LEU A 344 0.90 0.23 6.52
C LEU A 344 0.61 -0.34 7.91
N ASP A 345 1.61 -1.00 8.49
CA ASP A 345 1.56 -1.46 9.88
C ASP A 345 1.87 -0.29 10.82
N LEU A 346 0.81 0.41 11.18
CA LEU A 346 0.83 1.61 12.01
C LEU A 346 0.52 1.20 13.47
N GLN A 347 1.56 0.86 14.23
CA GLN A 347 1.43 0.41 15.62
C GLN A 347 0.83 1.49 16.53
N GLN A 348 -0.31 1.19 17.15
CA GLN A 348 -0.90 1.99 18.22
C GLN A 348 -0.07 1.83 19.50
N ARG A 349 0.46 2.93 20.05
CA ARG A 349 1.05 2.90 21.40
C ARG A 349 -0.08 2.89 22.43
N GLN A 350 0.16 2.25 23.57
CA GLN A 350 -0.75 2.21 24.73
C GLN A 350 -1.04 3.60 25.35
N GLU A 351 -0.35 4.66 24.91
CA GLU A 351 -0.43 6.02 25.47
C GLU A 351 -1.71 6.79 25.10
N TYR A 352 -2.53 6.31 24.17
CA TYR A 352 -3.70 7.05 23.65
C TYR A 352 -5.00 6.31 23.97
N HIS A 353 -5.95 7.03 24.54
CA HIS A 353 -7.10 6.45 25.23
C HIS A 353 -8.33 6.28 24.31
N GLY A 354 -8.18 6.57 23.01
CA GLY A 354 -9.20 6.39 21.97
C GLY A 354 -8.79 5.40 20.89
N GLY A 355 -9.76 4.75 20.25
CA GLY A 355 -9.52 3.75 19.20
C GLY A 355 -8.84 4.30 17.94
N SER A 356 -8.82 5.62 17.74
CA SER A 356 -8.25 6.30 16.57
C SER A 356 -6.88 6.95 16.85
N VAL A 357 -6.01 6.99 15.83
CA VAL A 357 -4.65 7.53 15.95
C VAL A 357 -4.28 8.41 14.76
N PHE A 358 -3.66 9.55 15.04
CA PHE A 358 -3.06 10.40 14.01
C PHE A 358 -1.56 10.12 13.84
N TRP A 359 -1.17 9.99 12.58
CA TRP A 359 0.18 9.65 12.17
C TRP A 359 0.88 10.88 11.64
N SER A 360 1.96 11.28 12.31
CA SER A 360 2.86 12.31 11.79
C SER A 360 3.74 11.74 10.67
N PRO A 361 4.37 12.60 9.85
CA PRO A 361 5.23 12.16 8.76
C PRO A 361 6.42 11.33 9.23
N ARG A 362 6.90 11.57 10.47
CA ARG A 362 7.94 10.76 11.12
C ARG A 362 7.45 9.34 11.39
N LYS A 363 6.24 9.17 11.95
CA LYS A 363 5.67 7.83 12.17
C LYS A 363 5.43 7.09 10.86
N ILE A 364 4.98 7.80 9.81
CA ILE A 364 4.83 7.21 8.46
C ILE A 364 6.19 6.70 7.95
N ARG A 365 7.27 7.47 8.12
CA ARG A 365 8.63 7.05 7.74
C ARG A 365 9.09 5.81 8.52
N GLU A 366 8.88 5.78 9.84
CA GLU A 366 9.23 4.64 10.69
C GLU A 366 8.48 3.36 10.27
N ALA A 367 7.18 3.47 9.97
CA ALA A 367 6.39 2.34 9.48
C ALA A 367 6.92 1.79 8.14
N ARG A 368 7.31 2.68 7.21
CA ARG A 368 7.95 2.27 5.94
C ARG A 368 9.28 1.57 6.17
N ALA A 369 10.12 2.07 7.07
CA ALA A 369 11.40 1.44 7.37
C ALA A 369 11.21 -0.01 7.88
N ARG A 370 10.20 -0.23 8.75
CA ARG A 370 9.85 -1.57 9.24
C ARG A 370 9.34 -2.49 8.13
N GLU A 371 8.55 -1.98 7.19
CA GLU A 371 8.14 -2.78 6.03
C GLU A 371 9.32 -3.21 5.17
N VAL A 372 10.28 -2.33 4.92
CA VAL A 372 11.49 -2.66 4.16
C VAL A 372 12.29 -3.78 4.85
N VAL A 373 12.46 -3.68 6.16
CA VAL A 373 13.13 -4.73 6.97
C VAL A 373 12.37 -6.06 6.86
N ARG A 374 11.05 -6.07 7.11
CA ARG A 374 10.26 -7.31 7.02
C ARG A 374 10.28 -7.96 5.64
N GLU A 375 10.29 -7.16 4.57
CA GLU A 375 10.39 -7.72 3.21
C GLU A 375 11.78 -8.28 2.94
N ARG A 376 12.84 -7.63 3.43
CA ARG A 376 14.19 -8.17 3.39
C ARG A 376 14.27 -9.50 4.15
N ASP A 377 13.74 -9.56 5.37
CA ASP A 377 13.73 -10.77 6.19
C ASP A 377 12.96 -11.91 5.50
N LYS A 378 11.81 -11.62 4.88
CA LYS A 378 11.05 -12.61 4.10
C LYS A 378 11.81 -13.11 2.88
N ILE A 379 12.54 -12.24 2.18
CA ILE A 379 13.38 -12.63 1.03
C ILE A 379 14.52 -13.52 1.51
N GLU A 380 15.15 -13.15 2.62
CA GLU A 380 16.24 -13.90 3.23
C GLU A 380 15.76 -15.27 3.73
N GLU A 381 14.62 -15.34 4.42
CA GLU A 381 14.02 -16.61 4.86
C GLU A 381 13.67 -17.52 3.66
N LYS A 382 13.13 -16.95 2.57
CA LYS A 382 12.87 -17.72 1.33
C LYS A 382 14.15 -18.22 0.71
N LEU A 383 15.19 -17.41 0.68
CA LEU A 383 16.50 -17.78 0.16
C LEU A 383 17.11 -18.90 1.00
N GLN A 384 17.06 -18.80 2.32
CA GLN A 384 17.52 -19.83 3.26
C GLN A 384 16.75 -21.13 3.07
N LYS A 385 15.41 -21.08 2.94
CA LYS A 385 14.58 -22.28 2.67
C LYS A 385 14.94 -22.92 1.32
N ALA A 386 15.22 -22.13 0.29
CA ALA A 386 15.63 -22.63 -1.02
C ALA A 386 17.03 -23.28 -0.97
N GLN A 387 17.99 -22.66 -0.26
CA GLN A 387 19.32 -23.22 -0.05
C GLN A 387 19.28 -24.51 0.76
N ALA A 388 18.52 -24.54 1.86
CA ALA A 388 18.33 -25.73 2.67
C ALA A 388 17.69 -26.87 1.87
N LYS A 389 16.75 -26.56 0.95
CA LYS A 389 16.18 -27.56 0.04
C LYS A 389 17.24 -28.14 -0.91
N LYS A 390 18.06 -27.30 -1.54
CA LYS A 390 19.16 -27.75 -2.41
C LYS A 390 20.18 -28.62 -1.67
N GLN A 391 20.59 -28.20 -0.47
CA GLN A 391 21.51 -28.99 0.37
C GLN A 391 20.93 -30.36 0.73
N ARG A 392 19.62 -30.44 1.04
CA ARG A 392 18.93 -31.71 1.29
C ARG A 392 18.92 -32.61 0.06
N GLU A 393 18.68 -32.07 -1.12
CA GLU A 393 18.72 -32.80 -2.40
C GLU A 393 20.13 -33.31 -2.70
N GLU A 394 21.17 -32.48 -2.52
CA GLU A 394 22.58 -32.88 -2.69
C GLU A 394 22.98 -34.01 -1.72
N VAL A 395 22.63 -33.89 -0.43
CA VAL A 395 22.91 -34.93 0.56
C VAL A 395 22.18 -36.23 0.22
N GLN A 396 20.95 -36.16 -0.31
CA GLN A 396 20.24 -37.35 -0.79
C GLN A 396 20.92 -37.99 -1.99
N LEU A 397 21.34 -37.20 -2.98
CA LEU A 397 22.10 -37.66 -4.14
C LEU A 397 23.42 -38.32 -3.72
N GLN A 398 24.20 -37.69 -2.86
CA GLN A 398 25.43 -38.26 -2.32
C GLN A 398 25.18 -39.57 -1.58
N ARG A 399 24.08 -39.67 -0.83
CA ARG A 399 23.70 -40.91 -0.15
C ARG A 399 23.31 -42.02 -1.14
N GLN A 400 22.61 -41.68 -2.22
CA GLN A 400 22.27 -42.64 -3.29
C GLN A 400 23.53 -43.13 -4.00
N VAL A 401 24.44 -42.22 -4.38
CA VAL A 401 25.73 -42.57 -5.00
C VAL A 401 26.52 -43.51 -4.09
N LYS A 402 26.68 -43.18 -2.80
CA LYS A 402 27.37 -44.05 -1.83
C LYS A 402 26.71 -45.43 -1.67
N LEU A 403 25.37 -45.50 -1.72
CA LEU A 403 24.67 -46.78 -1.65
C LEU A 403 24.91 -47.61 -2.91
N GLU A 404 24.91 -46.98 -4.08
CA GLU A 404 25.13 -47.66 -5.35
C GLU A 404 26.58 -48.13 -5.49
N GLU A 405 27.57 -47.31 -5.10
CA GLU A 405 28.98 -47.71 -5.01
C GLU A 405 29.16 -48.95 -4.13
N LYS A 406 28.54 -48.99 -2.95
CA LYS A 406 28.57 -50.17 -2.07
C LYS A 406 27.90 -51.40 -2.68
N ARG A 407 26.87 -51.23 -3.53
CA ARG A 407 26.21 -52.34 -4.23
C ARG A 407 27.12 -52.90 -5.32
N VAL A 408 27.73 -52.02 -6.12
CA VAL A 408 28.70 -52.40 -7.15
C VAL A 408 29.90 -53.12 -6.53
N GLU A 409 30.43 -52.62 -5.41
CA GLU A 409 31.54 -53.26 -4.70
C GLU A 409 31.16 -54.66 -4.18
N ARG A 410 29.97 -54.82 -3.61
CA ARG A 410 29.45 -56.13 -3.19
C ARG A 410 29.27 -57.10 -4.36
N GLN A 411 28.81 -56.63 -5.52
CA GLN A 411 28.67 -57.45 -6.72
C GLN A 411 30.04 -57.92 -7.22
N ARG A 412 31.03 -57.01 -7.32
CA ARG A 412 32.41 -57.36 -7.68
C ARG A 412 33.00 -58.40 -6.74
N LEU A 413 32.85 -58.22 -5.42
CA LEU A 413 33.29 -59.19 -4.42
C LEU A 413 32.60 -60.56 -4.58
N LYS A 414 31.32 -60.56 -4.97
CA LYS A 414 30.57 -61.80 -5.20
C LYS A 414 31.06 -62.52 -6.47
N GLU A 415 31.28 -61.80 -7.56
CA GLU A 415 31.85 -62.33 -8.80
C GLU A 415 33.23 -62.92 -8.57
N ILE A 416 34.11 -62.23 -7.84
CA ILE A 416 35.43 -62.74 -7.45
C ILE A 416 35.28 -64.05 -6.66
N ARG A 417 34.39 -64.11 -5.68
CA ARG A 417 34.15 -65.33 -4.89
C ARG A 417 33.57 -66.48 -5.73
N GLU A 418 32.73 -66.18 -6.71
CA GLU A 418 32.18 -67.19 -7.62
C GLU A 418 33.26 -67.73 -8.57
N LEU A 419 34.11 -66.87 -9.11
CA LEU A 419 35.28 -67.28 -9.90
C LEU A 419 36.23 -68.15 -9.09
N GLU A 420 36.55 -67.75 -7.85
CA GLU A 420 37.43 -68.52 -6.96
C GLU A 420 36.82 -69.88 -6.58
N ARG A 421 35.49 -69.95 -6.39
CA ARG A 421 34.77 -71.21 -6.17
C ARG A 421 34.76 -72.09 -7.42
N ALA A 422 34.55 -71.50 -8.59
CA ALA A 422 34.56 -72.21 -9.87
C ALA A 422 35.96 -72.79 -10.16
N GLU A 423 37.01 -72.04 -9.89
CA GLU A 423 38.40 -72.50 -10.01
C GLU A 423 38.70 -73.64 -9.04
N LYS A 424 38.32 -73.51 -7.75
CA LYS A 424 38.45 -74.60 -6.77
C LYS A 424 37.65 -75.83 -7.16
N ALA A 425 36.46 -75.67 -7.74
CA ALA A 425 35.64 -76.76 -8.24
C ALA A 425 36.27 -77.44 -9.46
N ALA A 426 36.83 -76.67 -10.40
CA ALA A 426 37.55 -77.18 -11.56
C ALA A 426 38.83 -77.93 -11.14
N GLU A 427 39.56 -77.42 -10.15
CA GLU A 427 40.74 -78.10 -9.60
C GLU A 427 40.35 -79.43 -8.93
N ARG A 428 39.26 -79.45 -8.16
CA ARG A 428 38.71 -80.69 -7.58
C ARG A 428 38.26 -81.67 -8.67
N ALA A 429 37.59 -81.20 -9.72
CA ALA A 429 37.18 -82.02 -10.86
C ALA A 429 38.40 -82.64 -11.56
N ARG A 430 39.45 -81.85 -11.82
CA ARG A 430 40.72 -82.36 -12.36
C ARG A 430 41.38 -83.40 -11.46
N LYS A 431 41.37 -83.19 -10.13
CA LYS A 431 41.88 -84.17 -9.16
C LYS A 431 41.07 -85.47 -9.17
N VAL A 432 39.74 -85.37 -9.26
CA VAL A 432 38.83 -86.52 -9.35
C VAL A 432 39.05 -87.25 -10.68
N GLU A 433 39.12 -86.56 -11.81
CA GLU A 433 39.44 -87.16 -13.11
C GLU A 433 40.80 -87.86 -13.10
N ALA A 434 41.84 -87.23 -12.54
CA ALA A 434 43.16 -87.86 -12.38
C ALA A 434 43.09 -89.11 -11.49
N GLN A 435 42.26 -89.11 -10.44
CA GLN A 435 42.02 -90.31 -9.62
C GLN A 435 41.24 -91.39 -10.39
N HIS A 436 40.23 -91.01 -11.19
CA HIS A 436 39.49 -91.94 -12.04
C HIS A 436 40.40 -92.54 -13.12
N GLN A 437 41.27 -91.74 -13.73
CA GLN A 437 42.27 -92.21 -14.69
C GLN A 437 43.25 -93.19 -14.02
N LYS A 438 43.79 -92.85 -12.84
CA LYS A 438 44.65 -93.76 -12.05
C LYS A 438 43.95 -95.07 -11.67
N LYS A 439 42.68 -95.00 -11.23
CA LYS A 439 41.85 -96.19 -10.94
C LYS A 439 41.57 -97.01 -12.19
N ALA A 440 41.34 -96.37 -13.34
CA ALA A 440 41.18 -97.06 -14.63
C ALA A 440 42.48 -97.74 -15.08
N THR A 441 43.64 -97.11 -14.87
CA THR A 441 44.95 -97.74 -15.13
C THR A 441 45.19 -98.94 -14.20
N GLN A 442 44.84 -98.83 -12.92
CA GLN A 442 44.92 -99.93 -11.95
C GLN A 442 43.96 -101.07 -12.28
N GLN A 443 42.72 -100.78 -12.71
CA GLN A 443 41.77 -101.81 -13.17
C GLN A 443 42.22 -102.47 -14.47
N ALA A 444 42.84 -101.74 -15.40
CA ALA A 444 43.45 -102.31 -16.60
C ALA A 444 44.63 -103.24 -16.27
N GLN A 445 45.45 -102.89 -15.26
CA GLN A 445 46.50 -103.76 -14.74
C GLN A 445 45.95 -105.01 -14.03
N GLN A 446 44.84 -104.89 -13.29
CA GLN A 446 44.17 -106.04 -12.66
C GLN A 446 43.50 -106.97 -13.68
N ARG A 447 42.98 -106.43 -14.80
CA ARG A 447 42.42 -107.23 -15.90
C ARG A 447 43.48 -108.07 -16.62
N LYS A 448 44.73 -107.60 -16.72
CA LYS A 448 45.85 -108.43 -17.21
C LYS A 448 46.22 -109.60 -16.29
N ARG A 449 45.88 -109.53 -14.99
CA ARG A 449 46.14 -110.61 -14.01
C ARG A 449 45.00 -111.64 -13.86
N LYS A 450 43.82 -111.42 -14.47
CA LYS A 450 42.65 -112.30 -14.38
C LYS A 450 42.31 -113.06 -15.68
N ALA A 451 43.33 -113.35 -16.51
CA ALA A 451 43.19 -114.20 -17.69
C ALA A 451 43.55 -115.69 -17.44
N SER A 452 43.73 -116.10 -16.18
CA SER A 452 44.06 -117.49 -15.80
C SER A 452 43.20 -117.97 -14.63
N ARG A 453 41.95 -118.35 -14.92
CA ARG A 453 41.18 -119.48 -14.32
C ARG A 453 39.66 -119.29 -14.50
N ALA A 454 39.01 -120.37 -14.91
CA ALA A 454 37.56 -120.51 -15.13
C ALA A 454 36.97 -121.51 -14.10
N PRO A 455 35.66 -121.82 -14.09
CA PRO A 455 34.73 -121.26 -13.09
C PRO A 455 33.92 -122.33 -12.32
N SER A 456 33.27 -121.94 -11.23
CA SER A 456 32.17 -122.69 -10.59
C SER A 456 31.34 -121.74 -9.72
N SER A 457 30.08 -121.95 -9.35
CA SER A 457 28.92 -122.64 -9.92
C SER A 457 27.68 -122.11 -9.14
N LYS A 458 26.48 -122.27 -9.73
CA LYS A 458 25.13 -122.29 -9.11
C LYS A 458 24.36 -120.99 -8.78
N ASN A 459 23.25 -120.87 -9.54
CA ASN A 459 21.83 -120.77 -9.15
C ASN A 459 21.24 -119.53 -8.45
N LYS A 460 20.52 -118.76 -9.29
CA LYS A 460 19.05 -118.57 -9.30
C LYS A 460 18.37 -117.87 -8.10
N ARG A 461 17.88 -116.67 -8.46
CA ARG A 461 16.52 -116.12 -8.27
C ARG A 461 16.19 -115.31 -6.98
N GLN A 462 15.78 -114.08 -7.32
CA GLN A 462 14.62 -113.32 -6.84
C GLN A 462 14.74 -112.44 -5.59
N LYS A 463 14.84 -111.14 -5.90
CA LYS A 463 14.27 -110.00 -5.19
C LYS A 463 12.95 -110.34 -4.49
N ARG A 464 12.89 -110.08 -3.19
CA ARG A 464 11.73 -109.47 -2.52
C ARG A 464 12.25 -108.44 -1.51
N ALA A 465 11.60 -107.29 -1.52
CA ALA A 465 11.86 -106.13 -0.69
C ALA A 465 10.78 -106.06 0.40
N MET A 466 11.21 -105.83 1.64
CA MET A 466 10.49 -105.37 2.84
C MET A 466 11.51 -105.58 3.98
N GLU A 467 11.69 -104.76 4.99
CA GLU A 467 11.04 -103.55 5.53
C GLU A 467 11.99 -103.11 6.67
N ASP A 468 12.18 -101.80 6.94
CA ASP A 468 11.86 -101.25 8.27
C ASP A 468 12.17 -99.74 8.42
N ARG A 469 11.14 -99.07 8.95
CA ARG A 469 11.12 -98.00 9.98
C ARG A 469 11.85 -96.65 9.79
N ALA A 470 11.00 -95.63 9.64
CA ALA A 470 10.62 -94.64 10.67
C ALA A 470 10.95 -93.15 10.44
N ARG A 471 9.86 -92.36 10.41
CA ARG A 471 9.68 -90.91 10.69
C ARG A 471 10.30 -89.96 9.66
N ASP A 472 9.66 -88.88 9.18
CA ASP A 472 8.67 -87.99 9.77
C ASP A 472 7.95 -87.18 8.65
N ARG A 473 6.66 -86.89 8.88
CA ARG A 473 5.89 -85.70 8.45
C ARG A 473 5.97 -85.21 6.99
N VAL A 474 4.88 -85.46 6.25
CA VAL A 474 4.49 -84.72 5.04
C VAL A 474 4.04 -83.30 5.43
N ALA A 475 4.74 -82.29 4.90
CA ALA A 475 4.31 -80.89 4.95
C ALA A 475 3.75 -80.47 3.58
N SER A 476 2.51 -80.00 3.58
CA SER A 476 1.79 -79.40 2.46
C SER A 476 2.48 -78.12 1.97
N PRO A 477 2.30 -77.70 0.70
CA PRO A 477 2.87 -76.44 0.20
C PRO A 477 2.29 -75.24 0.96
N PRO A 478 3.05 -74.16 1.19
CA PRO A 478 2.59 -73.04 2.00
C PRO A 478 1.47 -72.28 1.29
N SER A 479 0.35 -72.12 1.99
CA SER A 479 -0.76 -71.22 1.63
C SER A 479 -0.30 -69.75 1.61
N PRO A 480 -0.83 -68.90 0.71
CA PRO A 480 -0.50 -67.48 0.66
C PRO A 480 -0.94 -66.74 1.94
N PRO A 481 -0.26 -65.65 2.34
CA PRO A 481 -0.57 -64.92 3.57
C PRO A 481 -1.93 -64.20 3.46
N PRO A 482 -2.69 -64.08 4.57
CA PRO A 482 -4.00 -63.44 4.56
C PRO A 482 -3.90 -61.93 4.27
N PRO A 483 -4.95 -61.33 3.67
CA PRO A 483 -4.96 -59.90 3.35
C PRO A 483 -4.89 -59.05 4.62
N LYS A 484 -4.06 -58.00 4.60
CA LYS A 484 -3.94 -57.05 5.71
C LYS A 484 -5.20 -56.17 5.76
N THR A 485 -5.93 -56.23 6.87
CA THR A 485 -7.09 -55.39 7.17
C THR A 485 -6.70 -54.28 8.15
N THR A 486 -7.38 -53.15 8.07
CA THR A 486 -7.28 -52.07 9.08
C THR A 486 -8.08 -52.41 10.33
N SER A 487 -7.87 -51.70 11.44
CA SER A 487 -8.62 -51.88 12.71
C SER A 487 -10.15 -51.68 12.60
N ARG A 488 -10.65 -51.24 11.44
CA ARG A 488 -12.08 -51.09 11.12
C ARG A 488 -12.56 -52.02 9.98
N GLY A 489 -11.83 -53.09 9.68
CA GLY A 489 -12.32 -54.19 8.84
C GLY A 489 -12.30 -53.98 7.32
N ARG A 490 -11.60 -52.97 6.78
CA ARG A 490 -11.43 -52.79 5.33
C ARG A 490 -10.11 -53.37 4.83
N ASN A 491 -10.15 -54.02 3.65
CA ASN A 491 -8.99 -54.58 2.96
C ASN A 491 -8.04 -53.49 2.44
N VAL A 492 -6.73 -53.66 2.66
CA VAL A 492 -5.68 -52.76 2.17
C VAL A 492 -5.09 -53.30 0.87
N ASN A 493 -5.41 -52.66 -0.25
CA ASN A 493 -4.75 -52.93 -1.53
C ASN A 493 -3.50 -52.05 -1.66
N LEU A 494 -2.32 -52.68 -1.70
CA LEU A 494 -1.04 -52.00 -1.92
C LEU A 494 -0.92 -51.52 -3.39
N PRO A 495 -0.54 -50.25 -3.65
CA PRO A 495 -0.28 -49.76 -5.01
C PRO A 495 0.85 -50.52 -5.68
N GLN A 496 0.73 -50.74 -6.99
CA GLN A 496 1.63 -51.59 -7.80
C GLN A 496 3.10 -51.16 -7.81
N LYS A 497 3.44 -49.94 -7.34
CA LYS A 497 4.83 -49.47 -7.21
C LYS A 497 5.58 -50.06 -5.99
N PHE A 498 4.86 -50.72 -5.09
CA PHE A 498 5.40 -51.31 -3.86
C PHE A 498 5.14 -52.83 -3.75
N ARG A 499 4.85 -53.49 -4.87
CA ARG A 499 4.69 -54.95 -4.96
C ARG A 499 5.98 -55.63 -5.36
#